data_AF-H0GCU9-F1
#
_entry.id   AF-H0GCU9-F1
#
_cell.length_a   1.000
_cell.length_b   1.000
_cell.length_c   1.000
_cell.angle_alpha   90.00
_cell.angle_beta   90.00
_cell.angle_gamma   90.00
#
_symmetry.space_group_name_H-M   'P 1'
#
loop_
_entity.id
_entity.type
_entity.pdbx_description
1 polymer ?
#
loop_
_entity_poly.entity_id
_entity_poly.type
_entity_poly.pdbx_seq_one_letter_code
_entity_poly.pdbx_strand_id
1 'polypeptide(L)'
;MPQYFAIIGKKDNPVYEIEFTNAENPQGFPQDLKELNPFILHASLDIVEDLQWQINPTSQLNGNGGNGSNGGGGFLRSRAVNNTDNCYLGKVDHFYGLTITAYISYSGMKFVMIHGNSANSSVVIDDNNMRSFYQEVHELYVKTLMNPFYKITDPIRSPAFDSRVRTLARKHLSK
;
A
#
# COMPACT_ATOMS: atom_id res chain seq x y z
N MET A 1 9.61 -13.25 -4.65
CA MET A 1 8.68 -13.56 -3.54
C MET A 1 7.24 -13.40 -4.02
N PRO A 2 6.29 -14.26 -3.59
CA PRO A 2 4.88 -14.04 -3.88
C PRO A 2 4.36 -12.83 -3.09
N GLN A 3 3.43 -12.07 -3.66
CA GLN A 3 2.88 -10.87 -3.02
C GLN A 3 1.37 -10.83 -3.22
N TYR A 4 0.64 -10.46 -2.18
CA TYR A 4 -0.81 -10.30 -2.23
C TYR A 4 -1.15 -8.83 -2.06
N PHE A 5 -1.82 -8.24 -3.04
CA PHE A 5 -2.16 -6.82 -3.05
C PHE A 5 -3.67 -6.64 -3.10
N ALA A 6 -4.20 -5.76 -2.25
CA ALA A 6 -5.60 -5.38 -2.28
C ALA A 6 -5.81 -3.86 -2.18
N ILE A 7 -6.89 -3.40 -2.81
CA ILE A 7 -7.45 -2.07 -2.63
C ILE A 7 -8.73 -2.23 -1.82
N ILE A 8 -8.76 -1.61 -0.65
CA ILE A 8 -9.86 -1.67 0.31
C ILE A 8 -10.60 -0.34 0.30
N GLY A 9 -11.92 -0.44 0.18
CA GLY A 9 -12.86 0.68 0.24
C GLY A 9 -12.99 1.24 1.64
N LYS A 10 -13.68 2.38 1.76
CA LYS A 10 -13.89 3.07 3.05
C LYS A 10 -14.82 2.34 4.02
N LYS A 11 -15.49 1.29 3.56
CA LYS A 11 -16.36 0.43 4.38
C LYS A 11 -15.69 -0.93 4.64
N ASP A 12 -14.36 -0.96 4.56
CA ASP A 12 -13.51 -2.16 4.66
C ASP A 12 -13.90 -3.29 3.70
N ASN A 13 -14.45 -2.92 2.55
CA ASN A 13 -14.82 -3.86 1.50
C ASN A 13 -13.69 -3.97 0.45
N PRO A 14 -13.30 -5.18 0.03
CA PRO A 14 -12.31 -5.34 -1.02
C PRO A 14 -12.89 -4.85 -2.35
N VAL A 15 -12.19 -3.89 -2.98
CA VAL A 15 -12.53 -3.32 -4.28
C VAL A 15 -11.72 -3.99 -5.39
N TYR A 16 -10.50 -4.39 -5.09
CA TYR A 16 -9.62 -5.11 -6.02
C TYR A 16 -8.64 -5.97 -5.23
N GLU A 17 -8.37 -7.17 -5.71
CA GLU A 17 -7.45 -8.12 -5.09
C GLU A 17 -6.65 -8.82 -6.19
N ILE A 18 -5.35 -9.02 -5.97
CA ILE A 18 -4.48 -9.71 -6.91
C ILE A 18 -3.30 -10.35 -6.18
N GLU A 19 -2.92 -11.53 -6.65
CA GLU A 19 -1.67 -12.17 -6.30
C GLU A 19 -0.64 -11.97 -7.42
N PHE A 20 0.55 -11.53 -7.05
CA PHE A 20 1.73 -11.48 -7.90
C PHE A 20 2.63 -12.66 -7.59
N THR A 21 2.99 -13.40 -8.64
CA THR A 21 3.97 -14.49 -8.57
C THR A 21 5.28 -14.04 -9.20
N ASN A 22 6.40 -14.66 -8.78
CA ASN A 22 7.70 -14.41 -9.39
C ASN A 22 8.07 -15.57 -10.34
N ALA A 23 8.95 -15.33 -11.31
CA ALA A 23 9.45 -16.36 -12.21
C ALA A 23 10.12 -17.53 -11.45
N GLU A 24 10.79 -17.23 -10.34
CA GLU A 24 11.43 -18.23 -9.47
C GLU A 24 10.46 -19.02 -8.60
N ASN A 25 9.29 -18.46 -8.29
CA ASN A 25 8.22 -19.14 -7.57
C ASN A 25 6.88 -18.94 -8.30
N PRO A 26 6.66 -19.68 -9.39
CA PRO A 26 5.45 -19.57 -10.18
C PRO A 26 4.21 -20.11 -9.45
N GLN A 27 4.40 -20.92 -8.40
CA GLN A 27 3.30 -21.46 -7.60
C GLN A 27 2.67 -20.43 -6.65
N GLY A 28 3.37 -19.33 -6.36
CA GLY A 28 2.84 -18.26 -5.53
C GLY A 28 2.89 -18.57 -4.03
N PHE A 29 1.87 -18.14 -3.28
CA PHE A 29 1.72 -18.51 -1.87
C PHE A 29 1.34 -20.00 -1.73
N PRO A 30 1.85 -20.71 -0.71
CA PRO A 30 1.30 -22.01 -0.32
C PRO A 30 -0.20 -21.89 -0.05
N GLN A 31 -0.98 -22.91 -0.43
CA GLN A 31 -2.45 -22.85 -0.38
C GLN A 31 -2.98 -22.45 1.01
N ASP A 32 -2.45 -23.05 2.08
CA ASP A 32 -2.85 -22.76 3.46
C ASP A 32 -2.63 -21.29 3.84
N LEU A 33 -1.54 -20.70 3.35
CA LEU A 33 -1.18 -19.30 3.61
C LEU A 33 -1.98 -18.36 2.71
N LYS A 34 -2.30 -18.79 1.49
CA LYS A 34 -3.10 -18.03 0.52
C LYS A 34 -4.51 -17.77 1.04
N GLU A 35 -5.13 -18.76 1.67
CA GLU A 35 -6.46 -18.64 2.28
C GLU A 35 -6.47 -17.69 3.48
N LEU A 36 -5.31 -17.49 4.10
CA LEU A 36 -5.13 -16.61 5.25
C LEU A 36 -4.87 -15.14 4.84
N ASN A 37 -4.48 -14.88 3.59
CA ASN A 37 -4.16 -13.53 3.12
C ASN A 37 -5.27 -12.50 3.40
N PRO A 38 -6.57 -12.76 3.13
CA PRO A 38 -7.62 -11.80 3.44
C PRO A 38 -7.77 -11.52 4.93
N PHE A 39 -7.58 -12.53 5.78
CA PHE A 39 -7.63 -12.39 7.24
C PHE A 39 -6.49 -11.51 7.75
N ILE A 40 -5.26 -11.78 7.30
CA ILE A 40 -4.06 -11.00 7.67
C ILE A 40 -4.23 -9.55 7.25
N LEU A 41 -4.68 -9.34 6.01
CA LEU A 41 -4.90 -8.00 5.46
C LEU A 41 -5.94 -7.25 6.27
N HIS A 42 -7.08 -7.89 6.57
CA HIS A 42 -8.15 -7.27 7.36
C HIS A 42 -7.69 -6.91 8.78
N ALA A 43 -6.95 -7.79 9.44
CA ALA A 43 -6.40 -7.53 10.78
C ALA A 43 -5.43 -6.34 10.80
N SER A 44 -4.72 -6.07 9.69
CA SER A 44 -3.81 -4.93 9.58
C SER A 44 -4.50 -3.57 9.36
N LEU A 45 -5.80 -3.55 9.03
CA LEU A 45 -6.50 -2.31 8.69
C LEU A 45 -6.59 -1.32 9.84
N ASP A 46 -6.75 -1.81 11.08
CA ASP A 46 -6.81 -0.96 12.27
C ASP A 46 -5.50 -0.18 12.45
N ILE A 47 -4.35 -0.87 12.29
CA ILE A 47 -3.02 -0.26 12.37
C ILE A 47 -2.84 0.77 11.24
N VAL A 48 -3.27 0.45 10.03
CA VAL A 48 -3.23 1.36 8.88
C VAL A 48 -4.03 2.63 9.17
N GLU A 49 -5.21 2.50 9.79
CA GLU A 49 -6.03 3.64 10.18
C GLU A 49 -5.40 4.50 11.27
N ASP A 50 -4.78 3.89 12.28
CA ASP A 50 -4.09 4.63 13.34
C ASP A 50 -2.90 5.42 12.80
N LEU A 51 -2.09 4.80 11.93
CA LEU A 51 -0.94 5.44 11.28
C LEU A 51 -1.35 6.63 10.40
N GLN A 52 -2.57 6.62 9.84
CA GLN A 52 -3.09 7.73 9.06
C GLN A 52 -3.27 9.01 9.90
N TRP A 53 -3.44 8.89 11.21
CA TRP A 53 -3.62 10.03 12.12
C TRP A 53 -2.32 10.45 12.80
N GLN A 54 -1.26 9.68 12.67
CA GLN A 54 0.07 10.02 13.17
C GLN A 54 0.84 10.92 12.20
N ILE A 55 1.67 11.82 12.74
CA ILE A 55 2.57 12.67 11.97
C ILE A 55 3.86 11.86 11.74
N ASN A 56 4.23 11.63 10.47
CA ASN A 56 5.50 10.97 10.13
C ASN A 56 6.69 11.78 10.69
N PRO A 57 7.51 11.23 11.61
CA PRO A 57 8.62 11.97 12.21
C PRO A 57 9.78 12.24 11.22
N THR A 58 9.79 11.58 10.07
CA THR A 58 10.87 11.71 9.06
C THR A 58 10.88 13.05 8.33
N SER A 59 9.81 13.86 8.38
CA SER A 59 9.84 15.23 7.86
C SER A 59 10.58 16.22 8.77
N GLN A 60 11.15 15.79 9.91
CA GLN A 60 11.92 16.65 10.81
C GLN A 60 13.44 16.54 10.68
N LEU A 61 13.99 15.76 9.74
CA LEU A 61 15.45 15.51 9.66
C LEU A 61 16.15 16.04 8.40
N ASN A 62 15.67 17.14 7.81
CA ASN A 62 16.49 17.89 6.85
C ASN A 62 16.24 19.40 6.85
N GLY A 63 16.24 19.98 8.05
CA GLY A 63 16.28 21.43 8.26
C GLY A 63 17.56 21.82 8.99
N ASN A 64 18.50 22.40 8.25
CA ASN A 64 19.74 22.96 8.78
C ASN A 64 19.43 24.00 9.88
N GLY A 65 20.13 23.87 11.02
CA GLY A 65 20.16 24.71 12.23
C GLY A 65 19.29 25.97 12.30
N GLY A 66 18.34 25.97 13.24
CA GLY A 66 17.61 27.17 13.65
C GLY A 66 16.93 26.99 15.02
N ASN A 67 17.43 27.75 15.99
CA ASN A 67 17.05 27.94 17.39
C ASN A 67 15.58 27.66 17.79
N GLY A 68 15.40 27.09 18.99
CA GLY A 68 14.16 26.49 19.46
C GLY A 68 12.99 27.45 19.71
N SER A 69 11.79 26.87 19.61
CA SER A 69 10.62 27.26 20.40
C SER A 69 9.65 26.09 20.49
N ASN A 70 9.20 25.82 21.72
CA ASN A 70 8.07 24.97 22.06
C ASN A 70 6.86 25.25 21.15
N GLY A 71 6.31 24.21 20.53
CA GLY A 71 5.10 24.28 19.72
C GLY A 71 4.51 22.90 19.49
N GLY A 72 3.94 22.31 20.54
CA GLY A 72 3.27 21.02 20.48
C GLY A 72 2.04 21.04 19.57
N GLY A 73 1.83 19.93 18.87
CA GLY A 73 0.50 19.46 18.45
C GLY A 73 -0.21 20.25 17.36
N GLY A 74 0.36 20.29 16.15
CA GLY A 74 -0.38 20.71 14.96
C GLY A 74 -1.42 19.66 14.56
N PHE A 75 -2.66 19.82 15.04
CA PHE A 75 -3.84 18.96 14.80
C PHE A 75 -4.33 18.91 13.33
N LEU A 76 -3.65 19.55 12.38
CA LEU A 76 -4.06 19.56 10.98
C LEU A 76 -2.83 19.43 10.07
N ARG A 77 -2.82 18.37 9.24
CA ARG A 77 -1.87 18.23 8.12
C ARG A 77 -1.96 19.50 7.26
N SER A 78 -0.86 20.23 7.12
CA SER A 78 -0.83 21.46 6.33
C SER A 78 -1.12 21.11 4.86
N ARG A 79 -2.30 21.54 4.38
CA ARG A 79 -2.79 21.43 2.99
C ARG A 79 -1.82 21.99 1.93
N ALA A 80 -0.78 22.72 2.35
CA ALA A 80 0.14 23.45 1.49
C ALA A 80 1.44 22.72 1.14
N VAL A 81 1.65 21.48 1.60
CA VAL A 81 2.82 20.70 1.17
C VAL A 81 2.38 19.71 0.10
N ASN A 82 2.78 19.96 -1.16
CA ASN A 82 2.66 19.02 -2.29
C ASN A 82 3.58 17.80 -2.13
N ASN A 83 3.71 17.29 -0.90
CA ASN A 83 4.53 16.12 -0.67
C ASN A 83 3.66 14.87 -0.88
N THR A 84 3.86 14.21 -2.01
CA THR A 84 3.29 12.88 -2.32
C THR A 84 3.77 11.82 -1.32
N ASP A 85 4.72 12.16 -0.44
CA ASP A 85 5.19 11.33 0.67
C ASP A 85 4.16 11.06 1.76
N ASN A 86 3.05 11.79 1.79
CA ASN A 86 2.06 11.67 2.86
C ASN A 86 1.15 10.44 2.76
N CYS A 87 1.15 9.73 1.63
CA CYS A 87 0.25 8.62 1.38
C CYS A 87 0.89 7.25 1.62
N TYR A 88 2.22 7.12 1.50
CA TYR A 88 2.92 5.85 1.72
C TYR A 88 3.28 5.70 3.20
N LEU A 89 2.77 4.64 3.84
CA LEU A 89 3.01 4.37 5.26
C LEU A 89 4.24 3.47 5.50
N GLY A 90 4.81 2.88 4.45
CA GLY A 90 5.91 1.93 4.62
C GLY A 90 5.42 0.60 5.17
N LYS A 91 6.29 -0.05 5.96
CA LYS A 91 5.98 -1.29 6.68
C LYS A 91 5.11 -0.95 7.89
N VAL A 92 3.91 -1.53 7.95
CA VAL A 92 2.92 -1.23 8.99
C VAL A 92 2.81 -2.35 10.03
N ASP A 93 2.99 -3.60 9.62
CA ASP A 93 2.82 -4.77 10.49
C ASP A 93 3.57 -6.00 9.93
N HIS A 94 3.63 -7.07 10.72
CA HIS A 94 4.17 -8.37 10.34
C HIS A 94 3.31 -9.53 10.86
N PHE A 95 3.16 -10.60 10.08
CA PHE A 95 2.41 -11.78 10.47
C PHE A 95 3.17 -13.06 10.09
N TYR A 96 3.62 -13.85 11.09
CA TYR A 96 4.48 -15.03 10.90
C TYR A 96 5.66 -14.82 9.92
N GLY A 97 6.29 -13.65 9.97
CA GLY A 97 7.41 -13.29 9.09
C GLY A 97 7.00 -12.76 7.70
N LEU A 98 5.70 -12.70 7.39
CA LEU A 98 5.18 -11.91 6.28
C LEU A 98 5.19 -10.43 6.67
N THR A 99 5.75 -9.59 5.82
CA THR A 99 5.73 -8.14 6.04
C THR A 99 4.51 -7.54 5.36
N ILE A 100 3.87 -6.57 6.00
CA ILE A 100 2.71 -5.85 5.46
C ILE A 100 3.12 -4.40 5.20
N THR A 101 2.87 -3.92 3.98
CA THR A 101 3.03 -2.51 3.63
C THR A 101 1.69 -1.89 3.27
N ALA A 102 1.58 -0.57 3.48
CA ALA A 102 0.35 0.14 3.20
C ALA A 102 0.56 1.51 2.57
N TYR A 103 -0.44 1.93 1.83
CA TYR A 103 -0.59 3.24 1.23
C TYR A 103 -2.05 3.71 1.37
N ILE A 104 -2.26 4.95 1.77
CA ILE A 104 -3.59 5.53 1.94
C ILE A 104 -3.75 6.68 0.95
N SER A 105 -4.81 6.60 0.14
CA SER A 105 -5.22 7.72 -0.71
C SER A 105 -5.91 8.80 0.12
N TYR A 106 -5.83 10.07 -0.30
CA TYR A 106 -6.57 11.19 0.30
C TYR A 106 -8.09 10.97 0.37
N SER A 107 -8.61 10.06 -0.45
CA SER A 107 -10.02 9.67 -0.40
C SER A 107 -10.36 8.72 0.75
N GLY A 108 -9.38 8.19 1.49
CA GLY A 108 -9.57 7.14 2.52
C GLY A 108 -9.61 5.72 1.95
N MET A 109 -9.20 5.53 0.69
CA MET A 109 -8.98 4.20 0.12
C MET A 109 -7.64 3.66 0.59
N LYS A 110 -7.62 2.40 1.03
CA LYS A 110 -6.42 1.75 1.60
C LYS A 110 -5.87 0.76 0.59
N PHE A 111 -4.58 0.85 0.32
CA PHE A 111 -3.85 0.01 -0.61
C PHE A 111 -2.88 -0.79 0.26
N VAL A 112 -3.06 -2.09 0.35
CA VAL A 112 -2.31 -2.93 1.29
C VAL A 112 -1.68 -4.08 0.54
N MET A 113 -0.41 -4.37 0.85
CA MET A 113 0.33 -5.48 0.27
C MET A 113 0.96 -6.35 1.35
N ILE A 114 0.73 -7.65 1.23
CA ILE A 114 1.41 -8.68 2.01
C ILE A 114 2.56 -9.22 1.17
N HIS A 115 3.75 -9.25 1.76
CA HIS A 115 4.96 -9.76 1.13
C HIS A 115 5.27 -11.17 1.67
N GLY A 116 5.20 -12.14 0.77
CA GLY A 116 5.60 -13.52 1.01
C GLY A 116 7.06 -13.67 1.39
N ASN A 117 7.37 -14.70 2.16
CA ASN A 117 8.75 -15.05 2.46
C ASN A 117 9.38 -15.81 1.28
N SER A 118 10.63 -15.48 0.93
CA SER A 118 11.45 -16.33 0.07
C SER A 118 12.31 -17.20 0.97
N ALA A 119 12.33 -18.51 0.71
CA ALA A 119 12.58 -19.60 1.66
C ALA A 119 13.70 -19.47 2.72
N ASN A 120 14.63 -18.51 2.66
CA ASN A 120 15.68 -18.30 3.68
C ASN A 120 16.15 -16.83 3.85
N SER A 121 15.37 -15.82 3.44
CA SER A 121 15.81 -14.41 3.53
C SER A 121 14.76 -13.52 4.16
N SER A 122 15.19 -12.64 5.08
CA SER A 122 14.36 -11.56 5.58
C SER A 122 13.81 -10.75 4.41
N VAL A 123 12.51 -10.43 4.44
CA VAL A 123 11.84 -9.71 3.37
C VAL A 123 12.40 -8.28 3.29
N VAL A 124 13.32 -8.07 2.34
CA VAL A 124 13.84 -6.75 2.01
C VAL A 124 12.85 -6.08 1.07
N ILE A 125 12.31 -4.94 1.50
CA ILE A 125 11.39 -4.13 0.72
C ILE A 125 12.12 -2.85 0.37
N ASP A 126 12.20 -2.54 -0.92
CA ASP A 126 12.69 -1.26 -1.41
C ASP A 126 11.54 -0.24 -1.39
N ASP A 127 11.56 0.65 -0.41
CA ASP A 127 10.54 1.67 -0.21
C ASP A 127 10.38 2.62 -1.40
N ASN A 128 11.44 2.84 -2.20
CA ASN A 128 11.36 3.76 -3.35
C ASN A 128 10.55 3.14 -4.50
N ASN A 129 10.81 1.87 -4.81
CA ASN A 129 10.05 1.15 -5.84
C ASN A 129 8.62 0.90 -5.35
N MET A 130 8.44 0.58 -4.07
CA MET A 130 7.12 0.37 -3.49
C MET A 130 6.25 1.63 -3.56
N ARG A 131 6.83 2.78 -3.19
CA ARG A 131 6.16 4.09 -3.31
C ARG A 131 5.75 4.36 -4.77
N SER A 132 6.65 4.12 -5.72
CA SER A 132 6.39 4.31 -7.14
C SER A 132 5.27 3.39 -7.65
N PHE A 133 5.26 2.13 -7.24
CA PHE A 133 4.18 1.18 -7.53
C PHE A 133 2.83 1.69 -7.02
N TYR A 134 2.73 2.04 -5.74
CA TYR A 134 1.49 2.51 -5.15
C TYR A 134 0.98 3.80 -5.81
N GLN A 135 1.88 4.73 -6.14
CA GLN A 135 1.52 5.97 -6.83
C GLN A 135 0.96 5.70 -8.24
N GLU A 136 1.61 4.85 -9.04
CA GLU A 136 1.14 4.51 -10.38
C GLU A 136 -0.19 3.73 -10.35
N VAL A 137 -0.37 2.82 -9.38
CA VAL A 137 -1.65 2.10 -9.20
C VAL A 137 -2.76 3.04 -8.71
N HIS A 138 -2.46 3.98 -7.83
CA HIS A 138 -3.41 4.99 -7.38
C HIS A 138 -3.86 5.87 -8.55
N GLU A 139 -2.94 6.30 -9.43
CA GLU A 139 -3.30 7.04 -10.64
C GLU A 139 -4.26 6.23 -11.55
N LEU A 140 -4.00 4.93 -11.72
CA LEU A 140 -4.86 4.04 -12.48
C LEU A 140 -6.25 3.86 -11.82
N TYR A 141 -6.29 3.76 -10.49
CA TYR A 141 -7.53 3.71 -9.72
C TYR A 141 -8.37 4.97 -9.93
N VAL A 142 -7.76 6.15 -9.85
CA VAL A 142 -8.46 7.42 -10.08
C VAL A 142 -8.99 7.50 -11.52
N LYS A 143 -8.22 7.08 -12.52
CA LYS A 143 -8.71 7.01 -13.92
C LYS A 143 -9.95 6.11 -14.06
N THR A 144 -10.01 5.02 -13.30
CA THR A 144 -11.18 4.12 -13.26
C THR A 144 -12.37 4.80 -12.61
N LEU A 145 -12.15 5.56 -11.54
CA LEU A 145 -13.18 6.34 -10.85
C LEU A 145 -13.75 7.48 -11.70
N MET A 146 -12.95 8.05 -12.61
CA MET A 146 -13.41 9.09 -13.55
C MET A 146 -14.35 8.54 -14.64
N ASN A 147 -14.53 7.23 -14.73
CA ASN A 147 -15.55 6.66 -15.61
C ASN A 147 -16.95 6.92 -15.03
N PRO A 148 -17.84 7.66 -15.71
CA PRO A 148 -19.17 7.99 -15.19
C PRO A 148 -20.07 6.76 -14.96
N PHE A 149 -19.73 5.61 -15.51
CA PHE A 149 -20.47 4.34 -15.31
C PHE A 149 -19.91 3.50 -14.17
N TYR A 150 -18.79 3.89 -13.57
CA TYR A 150 -18.24 3.19 -12.43
C TYR A 150 -18.93 3.66 -11.15
N LYS A 151 -19.50 2.72 -10.40
CA LYS A 151 -20.10 3.02 -9.10
C LYS A 151 -19.01 2.99 -8.04
N ILE A 152 -18.95 4.06 -7.25
CA ILE A 152 -18.03 4.16 -6.12
C ILE A 152 -18.32 2.99 -5.17
N THR A 153 -17.26 2.32 -4.70
CA THR A 153 -17.27 1.10 -3.84
C THR A 153 -17.55 -0.24 -4.51
N ASP A 154 -18.00 -0.27 -5.78
CA ASP A 154 -18.16 -1.55 -6.48
C ASP A 154 -16.79 -2.18 -6.81
N PRO A 155 -16.68 -3.53 -6.87
CA PRO A 155 -15.43 -4.18 -7.24
C PRO A 155 -14.98 -3.85 -8.66
N ILE A 156 -13.68 -3.57 -8.85
CA ILE A 156 -13.07 -3.33 -10.16
C ILE A 156 -12.86 -4.66 -10.87
N ARG A 157 -13.65 -4.92 -11.92
CA ARG A 157 -13.58 -6.15 -12.73
C ARG A 157 -12.99 -5.93 -14.13
N SER A 158 -12.35 -4.78 -14.37
CA SER A 158 -11.84 -4.42 -15.69
C SER A 158 -10.57 -5.22 -16.05
N PRO A 159 -10.56 -6.01 -17.15
CA PRO A 159 -9.35 -6.72 -17.58
C PRO A 159 -8.20 -5.78 -17.97
N ALA A 160 -8.52 -4.60 -18.50
CA ALA A 160 -7.52 -3.59 -18.85
C ALA A 160 -6.85 -3.00 -17.61
N PHE A 161 -7.60 -2.84 -16.50
CA PHE A 161 -7.04 -2.44 -15.22
C PHE A 161 -6.09 -3.51 -14.69
N ASP A 162 -6.53 -4.77 -14.66
CA ASP A 162 -5.74 -5.91 -14.18
C ASP A 162 -4.41 -6.06 -14.94
N SER A 163 -4.44 -6.01 -16.27
CA SER A 163 -3.25 -6.09 -17.13
C SER A 163 -2.24 -4.97 -16.84
N ARG A 164 -2.73 -3.76 -16.59
CA ARG A 164 -1.88 -2.61 -16.24
C ARG A 164 -1.27 -2.78 -14.85
N VAL A 165 -2.03 -3.18 -13.84
CA VAL A 165 -1.50 -3.45 -12.49
C VAL A 165 -0.42 -4.54 -12.52
N ARG A 166 -0.63 -5.64 -13.26
CA ARG A 166 0.39 -6.67 -13.45
C ARG A 166 1.66 -6.15 -14.11
N THR A 167 1.53 -5.21 -15.05
CA THR A 167 2.68 -4.59 -15.71
C THR A 167 3.46 -3.69 -14.74
N LEU A 168 2.76 -2.94 -13.89
CA LEU A 168 3.37 -2.14 -12.83
C LEU A 168 4.09 -3.00 -11.79
N ALA A 169 3.49 -4.14 -11.41
CA ALA A 169 4.12 -5.09 -10.50
C ALA A 169 5.43 -5.64 -11.07
N ARG A 170 5.46 -6.01 -12.36
CA ARG A 170 6.71 -6.45 -13.02
C ARG A 170 7.75 -5.34 -13.16
N LYS A 171 7.32 -4.07 -13.21
CA LYS A 171 8.24 -2.93 -13.32
C LYS A 171 8.93 -2.61 -11.97
N HIS A 172 8.17 -2.68 -10.88
CA HIS A 172 8.59 -2.15 -9.57
C HIS A 172 8.87 -3.23 -8.52
N LEU A 173 8.25 -4.40 -8.62
CA LEU A 173 8.27 -5.42 -7.56
C LEU A 173 9.13 -6.64 -7.92
N SER A 174 9.30 -6.95 -9.21
CA SER A 174 10.17 -8.05 -9.65
C SER A 174 11.60 -7.56 -9.89
N LYS A 175 12.41 -7.66 -8.84
CA LYS A 175 13.86 -7.85 -8.93
C LYS A 175 14.24 -9.08 -8.13
#